data_AF-A0A2T7BBS5-F1
#
_entry.id   AF-A0A2T7BBS5-F1
#
_cell.length_a   1.000
_cell.length_b   1.000
_cell.length_c   1.000
_cell.angle_alpha   90.00
_cell.angle_beta   90.00
_cell.angle_gamma   90.00
#
_symmetry.space_group_name_H-M   'P 1'
#
loop_
_entity.id
_entity.type
_entity.pdbx_description
1 polymer ?
#
loop_
_entity_poly.entity_id
_entity_poly.type
_entity_poly.pdbx_seq_one_letter_code
_entity_poly.pdbx_strand_id
1 'polypeptide(L)'
;MKFGLIIISSLTGSRCRKCERMKLSEVLKSARKEKGLRLRQVQETTGISNTYISQLENGKNNSPSAEVLYKLCLLYGLDVNSTFKIASEQ
;
A
#
# COMPACT_ATOMS: atom_id res chain seq x y z
N MET A 1 24.26 1.15 19.94
CA MET A 1 23.18 1.99 19.35
C MET A 1 23.74 2.67 18.12
N LYS A 2 23.40 2.21 16.92
CA LYS A 2 23.95 2.75 15.67
C LYS A 2 22.79 2.94 14.70
N PHE A 3 22.18 4.13 14.79
CA PHE A 3 21.51 4.74 13.66
C PHE A 3 22.61 5.11 12.66
N GLY A 4 22.48 4.67 11.41
CA GLY A 4 23.47 5.01 10.40
C GLY A 4 22.97 4.75 8.99
N LEU A 5 22.84 5.85 8.24
CA LEU A 5 23.16 6.00 6.80
C LEU A 5 22.25 5.22 5.81
N ILE A 6 21.87 5.67 4.62
CA ILE A 6 22.14 6.82 3.74
C ILE A 6 21.02 6.84 2.69
N ILE A 7 20.62 8.03 2.27
CA ILE A 7 19.83 8.33 1.06
C ILE A 7 20.80 8.38 -0.12
N ILE A 8 20.62 7.57 -1.19
CA ILE A 8 20.47 7.99 -2.60
C ILE A 8 20.66 6.84 -3.60
N SER A 9 20.01 7.03 -4.75
CA SER A 9 20.32 6.54 -6.11
C SER A 9 19.57 5.30 -6.63
N SER A 10 18.54 5.62 -7.42
CA SER A 10 18.37 5.11 -8.77
C SER A 10 18.00 3.64 -8.93
N LEU A 11 16.69 3.38 -8.99
CA LEU A 11 16.10 2.58 -10.07
C LEU A 11 14.64 3.05 -10.23
N THR A 12 14.47 3.96 -11.19
CA THR A 12 13.19 4.23 -11.85
C THR A 12 12.49 2.92 -12.19
N GLY A 13 11.18 2.88 -11.94
CA GLY A 13 10.36 1.69 -12.06
C GLY A 13 10.45 1.01 -13.42
N SER A 14 10.45 -0.33 -13.39
CA SER A 14 10.04 -1.22 -14.48
C SER A 14 9.97 -2.64 -13.95
N ARG A 15 8.87 -2.97 -13.27
CA ARG A 15 8.38 -4.36 -13.21
C ARG A 15 6.90 -4.35 -13.55
N CYS A 16 6.62 -4.22 -14.84
CA CYS A 16 5.33 -4.61 -15.40
C CYS A 16 5.17 -6.12 -15.14
N ARG A 17 4.19 -6.51 -14.31
CA ARG A 17 3.66 -7.87 -14.31
C ARG A 17 2.13 -7.79 -14.41
N LYS A 18 1.66 -8.03 -15.65
CA LYS A 18 0.28 -8.25 -16.15
C LYS A 18 -0.71 -7.08 -16.06
N CYS A 19 -1.12 -6.59 -17.25
CA CYS A 19 -2.31 -5.76 -17.50
C CYS A 19 -3.62 -6.55 -17.37
N GLU A 20 -3.78 -7.31 -16.30
CA GLU A 20 -5.07 -7.92 -15.93
C GLU A 20 -5.73 -6.96 -14.93
N ARG A 21 -7.07 -6.85 -14.93
CA ARG A 21 -7.83 -5.92 -14.06
C ARG A 21 -7.33 -6.01 -12.62
N MET A 22 -6.49 -5.05 -12.19
CA MET A 22 -5.89 -5.09 -10.86
C MET A 22 -6.94 -4.75 -9.80
N LYS A 23 -7.06 -5.60 -8.78
CA LYS A 23 -7.91 -5.32 -7.61
C LYS A 23 -7.16 -4.40 -6.65
N LEU A 24 -7.86 -3.48 -5.99
CA LEU A 24 -7.26 -2.58 -5.00
C LEU A 24 -6.51 -3.35 -3.91
N SER A 25 -7.11 -4.43 -3.44
CA SER A 25 -6.55 -5.31 -2.40
C SER A 25 -5.16 -5.85 -2.78
N GLU A 26 -5.00 -6.28 -4.03
CA GLU A 26 -3.74 -6.82 -4.55
C GLU A 26 -2.68 -5.72 -4.72
N VAL A 27 -3.09 -4.53 -5.17
CA VAL A 27 -2.20 -3.37 -5.30
C VAL A 27 -1.64 -2.97 -3.93
N LEU A 28 -2.51 -2.79 -2.93
CA LEU A 28 -2.11 -2.42 -1.58
C LEU A 28 -1.20 -3.48 -0.94
N LYS A 29 -1.56 -4.76 -1.08
CA LYS A 29 -0.79 -5.88 -0.53
C LYS A 29 0.59 -5.99 -1.16
N SER A 30 0.68 -5.80 -2.47
CA SER A 30 1.95 -5.85 -3.21
C SER A 30 2.85 -4.69 -2.80
N ALA A 31 2.33 -3.47 -2.77
CA ALA A 31 3.08 -2.29 -2.36
C ALA A 31 3.62 -2.41 -0.92
N ARG A 32 2.81 -2.90 0.02
CA ARG A 32 3.27 -3.17 1.39
C ARG A 32 4.44 -4.16 1.41
N LYS A 33 4.33 -5.26 0.66
CA LYS A 33 5.37 -6.29 0.60
C LYS A 33 6.65 -5.79 -0.05
N GLU A 34 6.56 -4.96 -1.08
CA GLU A 34 7.72 -4.33 -1.72
C GLU A 34 8.47 -3.40 -0.76
N LYS A 35 7.75 -2.73 0.16
CA LYS A 35 8.35 -1.96 1.26
C LYS A 35 8.87 -2.83 2.42
N GLY A 36 8.67 -4.15 2.39
CA GLY A 36 9.09 -5.06 3.45
C GLY A 36 8.34 -4.88 4.78
N LEU A 37 7.18 -4.22 4.76
CA LEU A 37 6.44 -3.86 5.98
C LEU A 37 5.56 -5.02 6.46
N ARG A 38 5.62 -5.29 7.77
CA ARG A 38 4.66 -6.16 8.48
C ARG A 38 3.38 -5.39 8.78
N LEU A 39 2.24 -6.08 8.85
CA LEU A 39 0.95 -5.46 9.18
C LEU A 39 0.97 -4.67 10.49
N ARG A 40 1.69 -5.18 11.50
CA ARG A 40 1.87 -4.49 12.78
C ARG A 40 2.60 -3.13 12.64
N GLN A 41 3.62 -3.06 11.79
CA GLN A 41 4.34 -1.82 11.53
C GLN A 41 3.46 -0.80 10.82
N VAL A 42 2.63 -1.26 9.88
CA VAL A 42 1.63 -0.40 9.22
C VAL A 42 0.63 0.14 10.24
N GLN A 43 0.14 -0.70 11.16
CA GLN A 43 -0.74 -0.25 12.23
C GLN A 43 -0.07 0.80 13.13
N GLU A 44 1.15 0.53 13.59
CA GLU A 44 1.91 1.45 14.46
C GLU A 44 2.15 2.81 13.77
N THR A 45 2.31 2.81 12.44
CA THR A 45 2.58 4.03 11.66
C THR A 45 1.31 4.80 11.29
N THR A 46 0.23 4.10 10.93
CA THR A 46 -0.99 4.71 10.37
C THR A 46 -2.12 4.86 11.39
N GLY A 47 -2.04 4.15 12.52
CA GLY A 47 -3.13 4.00 13.48
C GLY A 47 -4.27 3.07 13.03
N ILE A 48 -4.17 2.48 11.83
CA ILE A 48 -5.21 1.58 11.29
C ILE A 48 -4.99 0.17 11.83
N SER A 49 -6.04 -0.49 12.30
CA SER A 49 -5.88 -1.84 12.88
C SER A 49 -5.35 -2.85 11.86
N ASN A 50 -4.42 -3.70 12.30
CA ASN A 50 -3.84 -4.76 11.46
C ASN A 50 -4.90 -5.71 10.87
N THR A 51 -6.01 -5.89 11.59
CA THR A 51 -7.11 -6.77 11.21
C THR A 51 -7.86 -6.15 10.04
N TYR A 52 -8.12 -4.84 10.11
CA TYR A 52 -8.72 -4.09 9.01
C TYR A 52 -7.82 -4.07 7.78
N ILE A 53 -6.51 -3.81 7.95
CA ILE A 53 -5.54 -3.85 6.83
C ILE A 53 -5.53 -5.24 6.18
N SER A 54 -5.53 -6.31 6.98
CA SER A 54 -5.59 -7.68 6.47
C SER A 54 -6.88 -7.96 5.70
N GLN A 55 -8.04 -7.49 6.18
CA GLN A 55 -9.31 -7.64 5.47
C GLN A 55 -9.30 -6.88 4.14
N LEU A 56 -8.77 -5.65 4.14
CA LEU A 56 -8.61 -4.81 2.95
C LEU A 56 -7.68 -5.47 1.91
N GLU A 57 -6.50 -5.93 2.32
CA GLU A 57 -5.52 -6.57 1.43
C GLU A 57 -5.95 -7.95 0.91
N ASN A 58 -6.96 -8.58 1.52
CA ASN A 58 -7.51 -9.85 1.07
C ASN A 58 -8.88 -9.69 0.38
N GLY A 59 -9.32 -8.46 0.10
CA GLY A 59 -10.57 -8.18 -0.62
C GLY A 59 -11.84 -8.51 0.17
N LYS A 60 -11.75 -8.64 1.50
CA LYS A 60 -12.92 -8.78 2.39
C LYS A 60 -13.57 -7.43 2.68
N ASN A 61 -12.83 -6.34 2.51
CA ASN A 61 -13.34 -4.99 2.50
C ASN A 61 -12.78 -4.26 1.27
N ASN A 62 -13.66 -3.79 0.38
CA ASN A 62 -13.25 -3.18 -0.89
C ASN A 62 -13.49 -1.66 -0.92
N SER A 63 -14.09 -1.10 0.13
CA SER A 63 -14.47 0.32 0.20
C SER A 63 -13.85 0.97 1.45
N PRO A 64 -12.51 1.20 1.46
CA PRO A 64 -11.90 1.96 2.53
C PRO A 64 -12.35 3.43 2.49
N SER A 65 -12.30 4.12 3.63
CA SER A 65 -12.51 5.57 3.64
C SER A 65 -11.38 6.28 2.90
N ALA A 66 -11.66 7.48 2.38
CA ALA A 66 -10.67 8.29 1.69
C ALA A 66 -9.42 8.56 2.54
N GLU A 67 -9.62 8.82 3.85
CA GLU A 67 -8.53 9.03 4.80
C GLU A 67 -7.64 7.79 4.95
N VAL A 68 -8.24 6.60 5.10
CA VAL A 68 -7.49 5.35 5.22
C VAL A 68 -6.70 5.08 3.94
N LEU A 69 -7.34 5.22 2.78
CA LEU A 69 -6.68 5.00 1.51
C LEU A 69 -5.50 5.96 1.32
N TYR A 70 -5.69 7.23 1.66
CA TYR A 70 -4.64 8.25 1.59
C TYR A 70 -3.44 7.91 2.49
N LYS A 71 -3.67 7.54 3.76
CA LYS A 71 -2.60 7.14 4.69
C LYS A 71 -1.81 5.94 4.18
N LEU A 72 -2.49 4.94 3.62
CA LEU A 72 -1.84 3.76 3.05
C LEU A 72 -1.03 4.12 1.79
N CYS A 73 -1.57 4.97 0.91
CA CYS A 73 -0.85 5.43 -0.29
C CYS A 73 0.44 6.16 0.08
N LEU A 74 0.38 7.07 1.05
CA LEU A 74 1.56 7.79 1.54
C LEU A 74 2.63 6.84 2.08
N LEU A 75 2.24 5.89 2.93
CA LEU A 75 3.19 4.95 3.53
C LEU A 75 3.77 3.98 2.50
N TYR A 76 2.95 3.51 1.56
CA TYR A 76 3.36 2.53 0.56
C TYR A 76 4.07 3.17 -0.65
N GLY A 77 4.01 4.50 -0.78
CA GLY A 77 4.57 5.23 -1.92
C GLY A 77 3.78 5.02 -3.21
N LEU A 78 2.45 4.87 -3.09
CA LEU A 78 1.54 4.75 -4.21
C LEU A 78 1.00 6.11 -4.63
N ASP A 79 0.69 6.25 -5.92
CA ASP A 79 -0.03 7.41 -6.41
C ASP A 79 -1.49 7.36 -5.96
N VAL A 80 -1.93 8.42 -5.31
CA VAL A 80 -3.25 8.52 -4.70
C VAL A 80 -4.33 8.47 -5.79
N ASN A 81 -4.18 9.24 -6.87
CA ASN A 81 -5.21 9.37 -7.89
C ASN A 81 -5.50 8.05 -8.61
N SER A 82 -4.46 7.33 -9.04
CA SER A 82 -4.59 6.02 -9.66
C SER A 82 -5.19 4.99 -8.71
N THR A 83 -4.79 4.99 -7.43
CA THR A 83 -5.33 4.07 -6.43
C THR A 83 -6.81 4.35 -6.13
N PHE A 84 -7.22 5.63 -6.06
CA PHE A 84 -8.61 6.02 -5.90
C PHE A 84 -9.47 5.62 -7.10
N LYS A 85 -8.95 5.77 -8.32
CA LYS A 85 -9.64 5.32 -9.53
C LYS A 85 -9.94 3.82 -9.47
N ILE A 86 -8.91 3.02 -9.12
CA ILE A 86 -9.09 1.58 -8.92
C ILE A 86 -10.15 1.34 -7.84
N ALA A 87 -10.11 2.07 -6.71
CA ALA A 87 -11.05 1.92 -5.62
C ALA A 87 -12.52 2.19 -6.02
N SER A 88 -12.74 3.13 -6.94
CA SER A 88 -14.07 3.49 -7.45
C SER A 88 -14.67 2.53 -8.48
N GLU A 89 -13.83 1.67 -9.09
CA GLU A 89 -14.21 0.81 -10.22
C GLU A 89 -14.42 -0.68 -9.83
N GLN A 90 -14.43 -0.99 -8.52
CA GLN A 90 -14.44 -2.37 -7.97
C GLN A 90 -15.82 -2.96 -7.73
#